data_AF-F8BRS2-F1
#
_entry.id   AF-F8BRS2-F1
#
_cell.length_a   1.000
_cell.length_b   1.000
_cell.length_c   1.000
_cell.angle_alpha   90.00
_cell.angle_beta   90.00
_cell.angle_gamma   90.00
#
_symmetry.space_group_name_H-M   'P 1'
#
loop_
_entity.id
_entity.type
_entity.pdbx_description
1 polymer ?
#
loop_
_entity_poly.entity_id
_entity_poly.type
_entity_poly.pdbx_seq_one_letter_code
_entity_poly.pdbx_strand_id
1 'polypeptide(L)'
;MGKFCPACGETKARTSFYKHPHKSDGLQGICKECHKTAMKRNRRENPDVQERDRARAKQPHRRAMAKALVARWREVNPDLYLAQNAINNAIRDGKLKRGVCACGAKENVFGIAVDPKQPLRKIKWECARCYHRSRFEREVA
;
A
#
# COMPACT_ATOMS: atom_id res chain seq x y z
N MET A 1 -27.42 -12.93 -22.49
CA MET A 1 -28.24 -12.76 -21.26
C MET A 1 -27.35 -12.37 -20.08
N GLY A 2 -27.68 -11.29 -19.38
CA GLY A 2 -26.92 -10.80 -18.22
C GLY A 2 -27.27 -11.53 -16.92
N LYS A 3 -26.56 -11.23 -15.84
CA LYS A 3 -26.83 -11.71 -14.48
C LYS A 3 -27.00 -10.51 -13.56
N PHE A 4 -28.04 -10.55 -12.73
CA PHE A 4 -28.31 -9.53 -11.73
C PHE A 4 -27.34 -9.64 -10.55
N CYS A 5 -26.85 -8.49 -10.08
CA CYS A 5 -26.00 -8.38 -8.90
C CYS A 5 -26.79 -7.73 -7.75
N PRO A 6 -27.19 -8.48 -6.70
CA PRO A 6 -27.99 -7.93 -5.61
C PRO A 6 -27.24 -6.89 -4.76
N ALA A 7 -25.91 -6.85 -4.81
CA ALA A 7 -25.11 -5.91 -4.02
C ALA A 7 -25.04 -4.49 -4.62
N CYS A 8 -25.24 -4.33 -5.93
CA CYS A 8 -25.26 -3.01 -6.58
C CYS A 8 -26.55 -2.73 -7.35
N GLY A 9 -27.49 -3.69 -7.41
CA GLY A 9 -28.76 -3.52 -8.11
C GLY A 9 -28.68 -3.53 -9.63
N GLU A 10 -27.53 -3.86 -10.21
CA GLU A 10 -27.33 -3.82 -11.68
C GLU A 10 -27.30 -5.22 -12.30
N THR A 11 -27.88 -5.34 -13.50
CA THR A 11 -27.69 -6.50 -14.38
C THR A 11 -26.45 -6.29 -15.23
N LYS A 12 -25.44 -7.15 -15.04
CA LYS A 12 -24.16 -7.08 -15.75
C LYS A 12 -23.95 -8.30 -16.65
N ALA A 13 -23.01 -8.21 -17.58
CA ALA A 13 -22.57 -9.37 -18.36
C ALA A 13 -22.12 -10.51 -17.44
N ARG A 14 -22.37 -11.76 -17.83
CA ARG A 14 -21.95 -12.96 -17.06
C ARG A 14 -20.44 -13.02 -16.83
N THR A 15 -19.64 -12.44 -17.74
CA THR A 15 -18.19 -12.28 -17.62
C THR A 15 -17.77 -11.34 -16.48
N SER A 16 -18.67 -10.50 -15.99
CA SER A 16 -18.46 -9.60 -14.84
C SER A 16 -18.61 -10.29 -13.49
N PHE A 17 -18.77 -11.61 -13.47
CA PHE A 17 -18.87 -12.44 -12.26
C PHE A 17 -17.70 -13.44 -12.22
N TYR A 18 -17.23 -13.79 -11.03
CA TYR A 18 -16.22 -14.85 -10.88
C TYR A 18 -16.86 -16.21 -11.12
N LYS A 19 -16.09 -17.17 -11.66
CA LYS A 19 -16.53 -18.57 -11.79
C LYS A 19 -16.71 -19.16 -10.39
N HIS A 20 -17.81 -19.86 -10.18
CA HIS A 20 -18.09 -20.59 -8.95
C HIS A 20 -18.75 -21.93 -9.32
N PRO A 21 -17.97 -23.00 -9.52
CA PRO A 21 -18.45 -24.22 -10.16
C PRO A 21 -19.56 -24.93 -9.37
N HIS A 22 -19.63 -24.70 -8.05
CA HIS A 22 -20.67 -25.29 -7.20
C HIS A 22 -22.00 -24.50 -7.16
N LYS A 23 -22.15 -23.43 -7.96
CA LYS A 23 -23.42 -22.71 -8.12
C LYS A 23 -24.14 -23.23 -9.36
N SER A 24 -25.47 -23.21 -9.34
CA SER A 24 -26.32 -23.70 -10.43
C SER A 24 -26.03 -23.04 -11.78
N ASP A 25 -25.62 -21.77 -11.78
CA ASP A 25 -25.27 -21.01 -12.98
C ASP A 25 -23.76 -20.93 -13.25
N GLY A 26 -22.95 -21.62 -12.43
CA GLY A 26 -21.49 -21.64 -12.49
C GLY A 26 -20.81 -20.31 -12.14
N LEU A 27 -21.54 -19.33 -11.58
CA LEU A 27 -21.05 -17.98 -11.33
C LEU A 27 -21.28 -17.53 -9.89
N GLN A 28 -20.47 -16.56 -9.45
CA GLN A 28 -20.60 -15.96 -8.14
C GLN A 28 -21.90 -15.14 -8.02
N GLY A 29 -22.46 -15.06 -6.81
CA GLY A 29 -23.71 -14.34 -6.53
C GLY A 29 -23.66 -12.84 -6.83
N ILE A 30 -22.51 -12.21 -6.65
CA ILE A 30 -22.28 -10.76 -6.85
C ILE A 30 -21.21 -10.51 -7.92
N CYS A 31 -21.25 -9.33 -8.54
CA CYS A 31 -20.28 -8.97 -9.57
C CYS A 31 -18.86 -8.81 -8.99
N LYS A 32 -17.85 -8.88 -9.86
CA LYS A 32 -16.43 -8.79 -9.50
C LYS A 32 -16.10 -7.53 -8.69
N GLU A 33 -16.68 -6.39 -9.04
CA GLU A 33 -16.44 -5.13 -8.32
C GLU A 33 -17.02 -5.16 -6.90
N CYS A 34 -18.28 -5.56 -6.75
CA CYS A 34 -18.89 -5.75 -5.42
C CYS A 34 -18.10 -6.76 -4.59
N HIS A 35 -17.64 -7.86 -5.19
CA HIS A 35 -16.82 -8.86 -4.51
C HIS A 35 -15.48 -8.27 -4.04
N LYS A 36 -14.77 -7.52 -4.91
CA LYS A 36 -13.52 -6.84 -4.54
C LYS A 36 -13.75 -5.87 -3.39
N THR A 37 -14.81 -5.07 -3.43
CA THR A 37 -15.18 -4.12 -2.36
C THR A 37 -15.47 -4.85 -1.05
N ALA A 38 -16.28 -5.92 -1.09
CA ALA A 38 -16.56 -6.73 0.09
C ALA A 38 -15.30 -7.37 0.68
N MET A 39 -14.40 -7.89 -0.15
CA MET A 39 -13.13 -8.45 0.31
C MET A 39 -12.18 -7.40 0.90
N LYS A 40 -12.11 -6.19 0.32
CA LYS A 40 -11.34 -5.06 0.87
C LYS A 40 -11.88 -4.67 2.25
N ARG A 41 -13.20 -4.57 2.38
CA ARG A 41 -13.88 -4.29 3.66
C ARG A 41 -13.57 -5.37 4.69
N ASN A 42 -13.75 -6.64 4.34
CA ASN A 42 -13.47 -7.77 5.22
C ASN A 42 -12.02 -7.75 5.73
N ARG A 43 -11.02 -7.53 4.85
CA ARG A 43 -9.61 -7.41 5.27
C ARG A 43 -9.34 -6.23 6.21
N ARG A 44 -10.09 -5.13 6.06
CA ARG A 44 -9.95 -3.93 6.90
C ARG A 44 -10.63 -4.10 8.26
N GLU A 45 -11.78 -4.75 8.31
CA GLU A 45 -12.65 -4.76 9.49
C GLU A 45 -12.57 -6.06 10.30
N ASN A 46 -12.18 -7.18 9.70
CA ASN A 46 -12.16 -8.49 10.36
C ASN A 46 -10.79 -8.78 11.01
N PRO A 47 -10.69 -8.83 12.36
CA PRO A 47 -9.42 -9.07 13.07
C PRO A 47 -8.76 -10.40 12.72
N ASP A 48 -9.54 -11.47 12.53
CA ASP A 48 -9.01 -12.82 12.22
C ASP A 48 -8.36 -12.86 10.83
N VAL A 49 -8.94 -12.14 9.87
CA VAL A 49 -8.34 -11.99 8.54
C VAL A 49 -7.03 -11.22 8.65
N GLN A 50 -6.99 -10.15 9.43
CA GLN A 50 -5.76 -9.37 9.64
C GLN A 50 -4.68 -10.18 10.34
N GLU A 51 -5.04 -10.98 11.34
CA GLU A 51 -4.10 -11.86 12.04
C GLU A 51 -3.53 -12.90 11.10
N ARG A 52 -4.38 -13.58 10.32
CA ARG A 52 -3.91 -14.53 9.30
C ARG A 52 -3.00 -13.87 8.27
N ASP A 53 -3.32 -12.66 7.82
CA ASP A 53 -2.47 -11.92 6.89
C ASP A 53 -1.12 -11.54 7.54
N ARG A 54 -1.10 -11.13 8.81
CA ARG A 54 0.13 -10.89 9.59
C ARG A 54 0.96 -12.17 9.74
N ALA A 55 0.33 -13.29 10.05
CA ALA A 55 1.00 -14.59 10.16
C ALA A 55 1.57 -15.04 8.81
N ARG A 56 0.79 -14.90 7.72
CA ARG A 56 1.25 -15.21 6.36
C ARG A 56 2.44 -14.34 5.95
N ALA A 57 2.45 -13.05 6.30
CA ALA A 57 3.56 -12.15 6.00
C ALA A 57 4.87 -12.56 6.68
N LYS A 58 4.79 -13.29 7.82
CA LYS A 58 5.97 -13.82 8.54
C LYS A 58 6.53 -15.12 7.92
N GLN A 59 5.85 -15.72 6.95
CA GLN A 59 6.34 -16.95 6.30
C GLN A 59 7.70 -16.73 5.62
N PRO A 60 8.65 -17.69 5.69
CA PRO A 60 10.01 -17.50 5.20
C PRO A 60 10.09 -17.05 3.74
N HIS A 61 9.31 -17.67 2.83
CA HIS A 61 9.31 -17.30 1.42
C HIS A 61 8.78 -15.87 1.18
N ARG A 62 7.81 -15.40 1.97
CA ARG A 62 7.29 -14.02 1.89
C ARG A 62 8.30 -13.01 2.41
N ARG A 63 8.99 -13.33 3.50
CA ARG A 63 10.07 -12.49 4.04
C ARG A 63 11.25 -12.42 3.06
N ALA A 64 11.61 -13.53 2.43
CA ALA A 64 12.63 -13.60 1.39
C ALA A 64 12.24 -12.72 0.18
N MET A 65 11.00 -12.84 -0.30
CA MET A 65 10.48 -12.00 -1.38
C MET A 65 10.52 -10.51 -1.01
N ALA A 66 10.07 -10.14 0.20
CA ALA A 66 10.11 -8.76 0.68
C ALA A 66 11.55 -8.23 0.75
N LYS A 67 12.50 -9.04 1.23
CA LYS A 67 13.93 -8.69 1.25
C LYS A 67 14.46 -8.45 -0.16
N ALA A 68 14.12 -9.31 -1.12
CA ALA A 68 14.55 -9.15 -2.51
C ALA A 68 13.97 -7.88 -3.15
N LEU A 69 12.71 -7.55 -2.89
CA LEU A 69 12.08 -6.32 -3.38
C LEU A 69 12.77 -5.07 -2.81
N VAL A 70 13.09 -5.07 -1.51
CA VAL A 70 13.81 -3.96 -0.87
C VAL A 70 15.24 -3.84 -1.42
N ALA A 71 15.94 -4.95 -1.63
CA ALA A 71 17.28 -4.94 -2.22
C ALA A 71 17.26 -4.33 -3.62
N ARG A 72 16.36 -4.80 -4.50
CA ARG A 72 16.17 -4.24 -5.84
C ARG A 72 15.84 -2.75 -5.80
N TRP A 73 14.98 -2.31 -4.88
CA TRP A 73 14.65 -0.88 -4.76
C TRP A 73 15.89 -0.03 -4.45
N ARG A 74 16.78 -0.51 -3.58
CA ARG A 74 18.04 0.18 -3.24
C ARG A 74 19.00 0.25 -4.43
N GLU A 75 19.09 -0.82 -5.21
CA GLU A 75 19.92 -0.87 -6.42
C GLU A 75 19.42 0.10 -7.50
N VAL A 76 18.11 0.15 -7.71
CA VAL A 76 17.49 1.03 -8.73
C VAL A 76 17.45 2.50 -8.26
N ASN A 77 17.45 2.75 -6.95
CA ASN A 77 17.30 4.10 -6.39
C ASN A 77 18.39 4.43 -5.35
N PRO A 78 19.69 4.39 -5.73
CA PRO A 78 20.79 4.61 -4.78
C PRO A 78 20.76 6.01 -4.17
N ASP A 79 20.50 7.05 -4.98
CA ASP A 79 20.44 8.43 -4.51
C ASP A 79 19.33 8.65 -3.47
N LEU A 80 18.14 8.08 -3.71
CA LEU A 80 17.02 8.16 -2.76
C LEU A 80 17.33 7.43 -1.47
N TYR A 81 17.98 6.27 -1.57
CA TYR A 81 18.38 5.48 -0.40
C TYR A 81 19.44 6.21 0.44
N LEU A 82 20.46 6.79 -0.19
CA LEU A 82 21.49 7.58 0.49
C LEU A 82 20.89 8.83 1.14
N ALA A 83 19.99 9.54 0.44
CA ALA A 83 19.27 10.68 0.97
C ALA A 83 18.45 10.32 2.22
N GLN A 84 17.72 9.20 2.17
CA GLN A 84 16.95 8.69 3.30
C GLN A 84 17.86 8.37 4.50
N ASN A 85 19.01 7.71 4.26
CA ASN A 85 19.98 7.42 5.30
C ASN A 85 20.58 8.68 5.91
N ALA A 86 20.92 9.69 5.09
CA ALA A 86 21.48 10.96 5.57
C ALA A 86 20.51 11.67 6.52
N ILE A 87 19.23 11.75 6.16
CA ILE A 87 18.17 12.31 7.02
C ILE A 87 18.05 11.51 8.32
N ASN A 88 17.96 10.20 8.24
CA ASN A 88 17.81 9.34 9.43
C ASN A 88 19.02 9.44 10.37
N ASN A 89 20.23 9.49 9.82
CA ASN A 89 21.46 9.67 10.59
C ASN A 89 21.48 11.05 11.27
N ALA A 90 21.09 12.12 10.56
CA ALA A 90 21.00 13.45 11.16
C ALA A 90 19.99 13.52 12.31
N ILE A 91 18.86 12.80 12.21
CA ILE A 91 17.89 12.69 13.32
C ILE A 91 18.49 11.90 14.48
N ARG A 92 19.10 10.74 14.20
CA ARG A 92 19.73 9.88 15.21
C ARG A 92 20.83 10.62 15.98
N ASP A 93 21.64 11.41 15.27
CA ASP A 93 22.73 12.20 15.85
C ASP A 93 22.24 13.51 16.52
N GLY A 94 20.93 13.79 16.51
CA GLY A 94 20.35 15.01 17.09
C GLY A 94 20.59 16.29 16.28
N LYS A 95 21.26 16.20 15.12
CA LYS A 95 21.55 17.33 14.21
C LYS A 95 20.29 17.83 13.48
N LEU A 96 19.26 16.99 13.38
CA LEU A 96 18.00 17.31 12.73
C LEU A 96 16.82 16.93 13.63
N LYS A 97 15.95 17.90 13.93
CA LYS A 97 14.68 17.62 14.61
C LYS A 97 13.65 17.11 13.61
N ARG A 98 12.92 16.05 14.00
CA ARG A 98 11.83 15.50 13.18
C ARG A 98 10.71 16.53 13.05
N GLY A 99 10.28 16.78 11.81
CA GLY A 99 9.17 17.69 11.53
C GLY A 99 7.79 17.02 11.64
N VAL A 100 6.76 17.81 11.40
CA VAL A 100 5.35 17.39 11.41
C VAL A 100 4.88 17.22 9.97
N CYS A 101 4.04 16.21 9.70
CA CYS A 101 3.43 16.07 8.39
C CYS A 101 2.43 17.20 8.11
N ALA A 102 2.27 17.61 6.84
CA ALA A 102 1.27 18.60 6.43
C ALA A 102 -0.17 18.28 6.89
N CYS A 103 -0.51 17.00 7.10
CA CYS A 103 -1.80 16.58 7.65
C CYS A 103 -1.91 16.68 9.19
N GLY A 104 -0.90 17.24 9.87
CA GLY A 104 -0.85 17.37 11.34
C GLY A 104 -0.33 16.13 12.09
N ALA A 105 -0.04 15.03 11.39
CA ALA A 105 0.51 13.83 12.04
C ALA A 105 1.90 14.11 12.63
N LYS A 106 2.09 13.71 13.90
CA LYS A 106 3.37 13.83 14.64
C LYS A 106 4.11 12.50 14.76
N GLU A 107 3.37 11.39 14.75
CA GLU A 107 3.92 10.04 14.82
C GLU A 107 4.10 9.42 13.44
N ASN A 108 5.05 8.49 13.33
CA ASN A 108 5.36 7.76 12.08
C ASN A 108 5.60 8.69 10.87
N VAL A 109 6.19 9.87 11.14
CA VAL A 109 6.59 10.85 10.14
C VAL A 109 8.04 10.61 9.76
N PHE A 110 8.32 10.57 8.46
CA PHE A 110 9.67 10.48 7.92
C PHE A 110 9.97 11.67 7.01
N GLY A 111 11.25 12.01 6.93
CA GLY A 111 11.75 13.05 6.05
C GLY A 111 12.02 12.51 4.66
N ILE A 112 11.59 13.24 3.65
CA ILE A 112 11.83 12.98 2.24
C ILE A 112 12.61 14.17 1.70
N ALA A 113 13.82 13.94 1.20
CA ALA A 113 14.59 14.97 0.54
C ALA A 113 13.85 15.47 -0.72
N VAL A 114 13.74 16.79 -0.88
CA VAL A 114 13.21 17.38 -2.12
C VAL A 114 14.21 17.20 -3.27
N ASP A 115 15.50 17.39 -2.97
CA ASP A 115 16.62 17.05 -3.84
C ASP A 115 17.45 15.94 -3.18
N PRO A 116 17.47 14.72 -3.74
CA PRO A 116 18.26 13.61 -3.20
C PRO A 116 19.76 13.89 -3.11
N LYS A 117 20.31 14.76 -3.99
CA LYS A 117 21.74 15.11 -3.98
C LYS A 117 22.11 16.08 -2.85
N GLN A 118 21.12 16.79 -2.30
CA GLN A 118 21.28 17.73 -1.18
C GLN A 118 20.25 17.41 -0.07
N PRO A 119 20.33 16.22 0.55
CA PRO A 119 19.23 15.65 1.31
C PRO A 119 18.85 16.41 2.58
N LEU A 120 19.78 17.20 3.13
CA LEU A 120 19.56 17.99 4.34
C LEU A 120 19.15 19.45 4.06
N ARG A 121 19.19 19.91 2.81
CA ARG A 121 18.89 21.31 2.46
C ARG A 121 17.40 21.63 2.53
N LYS A 122 16.56 20.73 1.99
CA LYS A 122 15.10 20.88 2.01
C LYS A 122 14.46 19.52 2.17
N ILE A 123 13.76 19.33 3.28
CA ILE A 123 13.12 18.07 3.66
C ILE A 123 11.61 18.29 3.74
N LYS A 124 10.87 17.44 3.04
CA LYS A 124 9.42 17.32 3.18
C LYS A 124 9.11 16.25 4.22
N TRP A 125 8.27 16.58 5.20
CA TRP A 125 7.87 15.64 6.25
C TRP A 125 6.52 15.02 5.90
N GLU A 126 6.48 13.70 5.79
CA GLU A 126 5.25 12.97 5.47
C GLU A 126 5.05 11.77 6.40
N CYS A 127 3.80 11.52 6.79
CA CYS A 127 3.43 10.26 7.41
C CYS A 127 3.22 9.19 6.33
N ALA A 128 3.29 7.91 6.70
CA ALA A 128 3.14 6.79 5.76
C ALA A 128 1.87 6.90 4.89
N ARG A 129 0.75 7.33 5.47
CA ARG A 129 -0.52 7.53 4.76
C ARG A 129 -0.40 8.59 3.65
N CYS A 130 0.17 9.75 3.95
CA CYS A 130 0.33 10.83 2.97
C CYS A 130 1.34 10.47 1.88
N TYR A 131 2.41 9.75 2.26
CA TYR A 131 3.41 9.26 1.32
C TYR A 131 2.87 8.25 0.32
N HIS A 132 2.07 7.29 0.77
CA HIS A 132 1.47 6.32 -0.16
C HIS A 132 0.50 6.98 -1.14
N ARG A 133 -0.22 8.03 -0.71
CA ARG A 133 -1.09 8.82 -1.59
C ARG A 133 -0.28 9.60 -2.63
N SER A 134 0.76 10.32 -2.19
CA SER A 134 1.57 11.16 -3.08
C SER A 134 2.39 10.33 -4.09
N ARG A 135 2.79 9.12 -3.72
CA ARG A 135 3.45 8.18 -4.63
C ARG A 135 2.51 7.71 -5.75
N PHE A 136 1.27 7.38 -5.43
CA PHE A 136 0.28 6.93 -6.42
C PHE A 136 0.01 8.03 -7.48
N GLU A 137 -0.07 9.29 -7.05
CA GLU A 137 -0.29 10.43 -7.95
C GLU A 137 0.89 10.67 -8.93
N ARG A 138 2.12 10.25 -8.58
CA ARG A 138 3.31 10.36 -9.46
C ARG A 138 3.51 9.19 -10.42
N GLU A 139 2.90 8.03 -10.13
CA GLU A 139 2.98 6.83 -10.98
C GLU A 139 1.86 6.81 -12.05
N VAL A 140 0.86 7.67 -11.93
CA VAL A 140 -0.33 7.75 -12.82
C VAL A 140 -0.32 9.01 -13.69
N ALA A 141 0.62 9.93 -13.47
CA ALA A 141 0.88 11.12 -14.31
C ALA A 141 2.10 10.88 -15.20
#